data_AF-A0A6V7TJK9-F1
#
_entry.id   AF-A0A6V7TJK9-F1
#
_cell.length_a   1.000
_cell.length_b   1.000
_cell.length_c   1.000
_cell.angle_alpha   90.00
_cell.angle_beta   90.00
_cell.angle_gamma   90.00
#
_symmetry.space_group_name_H-M   'P 1'
#
loop_
_entity.id
_entity.type
_entity.pdbx_description
1 polymer ?
#
loop_
_entity_poly.entity_id
_entity_poly.type
_entity_poly.pdbx_seq_one_letter_code
_entity_poly.pdbx_strand_id
1 'polypeptide(L)'
;MVKTDDYMDNGLTTQTQKFEEHLLNEEIRKNEDVHNHDWLTSPRSKSTGLAEYESDENQQKMASLDSGSHDDRRIRRQIANCNERRRMQSINAGFQSLRQLLPSKDGDKMSKASILAATADFIQNLLLERDKLLEENAESAAKRRKMNFGEQNGAPTLDECIKTIEELRILLQNETYLRMKYEKELFESKEKHQKII
;
A
#
# COMPACT_ATOMS: atom_id res chain seq x y z
N MET A 1 -1.78 64.44 -30.59
CA MET A 1 -2.24 64.24 -31.98
C MET A 1 -1.35 63.17 -32.59
N VAL A 2 -1.96 62.11 -33.16
CA VAL A 2 -1.34 61.12 -34.09
C VAL A 2 -0.42 60.08 -33.41
N LYS A 3 -0.57 58.74 -33.53
CA LYS A 3 -1.30 57.87 -34.47
C LYS A 3 -1.64 56.52 -33.80
N THR A 4 -2.88 56.09 -33.99
CA THR A 4 -3.35 54.69 -33.96
C THR A 4 -2.92 54.00 -35.25
N ASP A 5 -2.33 52.80 -35.18
CA ASP A 5 -2.14 51.79 -36.25
C ASP A 5 -1.60 50.53 -35.49
N ASP A 6 -2.02 49.28 -35.59
CA ASP A 6 -3.01 48.59 -36.39
C ASP A 6 -3.39 47.30 -35.65
N TYR A 7 -4.68 46.99 -35.63
CA TYR A 7 -5.25 45.76 -35.09
C TYR A 7 -5.63 44.89 -36.29
N MET A 8 -4.76 43.96 -36.73
CA MET A 8 -5.14 42.83 -37.60
C MET A 8 -4.08 41.72 -37.55
N ASP A 9 -4.36 40.63 -36.83
CA ASP A 9 -4.32 39.23 -37.34
C ASP A 9 -4.32 38.22 -36.16
N ASN A 10 -5.50 37.91 -35.63
CA ASN A 10 -5.69 36.87 -34.60
C ASN A 10 -6.52 35.67 -35.12
N GLY A 11 -6.71 35.54 -36.44
CA GLY A 11 -7.54 34.48 -37.03
C GLY A 11 -6.78 33.18 -37.25
N LEU A 12 -5.56 33.25 -37.79
CA LEU A 12 -4.76 32.08 -38.16
C LEU A 12 -4.01 31.44 -36.98
N THR A 13 -3.59 32.24 -35.99
CA THR A 13 -2.88 31.77 -34.79
C THR A 13 -3.71 30.81 -33.95
N THR A 14 -5.04 30.98 -33.97
CA THR A 14 -5.96 30.19 -33.15
C THR A 14 -6.17 28.79 -33.72
N GLN A 15 -6.09 28.60 -35.04
CA GLN A 15 -6.29 27.29 -35.66
C GLN A 15 -5.06 26.40 -35.51
N THR A 16 -3.86 26.99 -35.62
CA THR A 16 -2.59 26.30 -35.33
C THR A 16 -2.47 25.94 -33.85
N GLN A 17 -2.82 26.86 -32.93
CA GLN A 17 -2.83 26.54 -31.49
C GLN A 17 -3.84 25.45 -31.13
N LYS A 18 -5.04 25.46 -31.73
CA LYS A 18 -6.04 24.39 -31.51
C LYS A 18 -5.59 23.04 -32.06
N PHE A 19 -4.87 23.02 -33.19
CA PHE A 19 -4.30 21.80 -33.75
C PHE A 19 -3.15 21.26 -32.89
N GLU A 20 -2.27 22.14 -32.40
CA GLU A 20 -1.21 21.79 -31.45
C GLU A 20 -1.75 21.28 -30.11
N GLU A 21 -2.81 21.90 -29.58
CA GLU A 21 -3.50 21.47 -28.36
C GLU A 21 -4.20 20.12 -28.56
N HIS A 22 -4.79 19.88 -29.75
CA HIS A 22 -5.37 18.59 -30.11
C HIS A 22 -4.32 17.49 -30.16
N LEU A 23 -3.18 17.72 -30.84
CA LEU A 23 -2.07 16.77 -30.88
C LEU A 23 -1.50 16.48 -29.50
N LEU A 24 -1.37 17.51 -28.65
CA LEU A 24 -0.90 17.34 -27.26
C LEU A 24 -1.88 16.51 -26.43
N ASN A 25 -3.19 16.75 -26.57
CA ASN A 25 -4.24 16.00 -25.88
C ASN A 25 -4.37 14.55 -26.40
N GLU A 26 -4.10 14.32 -27.68
CA GLU A 26 -4.08 12.99 -28.29
C GLU A 26 -2.83 12.19 -27.85
N GLU A 27 -1.69 12.86 -27.70
CA GLU A 27 -0.47 12.29 -27.11
C GLU A 27 -0.65 11.98 -25.61
N ILE A 28 -1.39 12.81 -24.87
CA ILE A 28 -1.75 12.57 -23.46
C ILE A 28 -2.62 11.32 -23.32
N ARG A 29 -3.66 11.16 -24.16
CA ARG A 29 -4.52 9.95 -24.14
C ARG A 29 -3.75 8.66 -24.45
N LYS A 30 -2.80 8.70 -25.39
CA LYS A 30 -1.94 7.54 -25.70
C LYS A 30 -0.99 7.16 -24.56
N ASN A 31 -0.65 8.12 -23.69
CA ASN A 31 0.25 7.91 -22.55
C ASN A 31 -0.47 7.56 -21.24
N GLU A 32 -1.78 7.80 -21.12
CA GLU A 32 -2.57 7.39 -19.95
C GLU A 32 -2.79 5.87 -19.90
N ASP A 33 -2.77 5.17 -21.04
CA ASP A 33 -2.86 3.70 -21.12
C ASP A 33 -1.60 2.96 -20.63
N VAL A 34 -0.53 3.68 -20.25
CA VAL A 34 0.72 3.10 -19.71
C VAL A 34 0.81 3.25 -18.17
N HIS A 35 -0.31 3.44 -17.48
CA HIS A 35 -0.35 3.38 -16.02
C HIS A 35 -0.51 1.96 -15.46
N ASN A 36 0.24 1.00 -16.02
CA ASN A 36 0.48 -0.28 -15.34
C ASN A 36 1.78 -0.99 -15.80
N HIS A 37 2.90 -0.27 -15.89
CA HIS A 37 4.20 -0.94 -16.05
C HIS A 37 5.26 -0.46 -15.06
N ASP A 38 5.44 -1.31 -14.06
CA ASP A 38 6.59 -1.56 -13.18
C ASP A 38 7.88 -0.78 -13.48
N TRP A 39 8.35 0.00 -12.51
CA TRP A 39 9.51 0.91 -12.62
C TRP A 39 10.88 0.20 -12.51
N LEU A 40 10.92 -1.14 -12.50
CA LEU A 40 12.10 -1.93 -12.13
C LEU A 40 12.84 -2.63 -13.29
N THR A 41 12.42 -2.48 -14.54
CA THR A 41 13.12 -3.11 -15.68
C THR A 41 13.84 -2.09 -16.57
N SER A 42 15.17 -2.09 -16.48
CA SER A 42 16.06 -1.32 -17.36
C SER A 42 15.96 -1.81 -18.81
N PRO A 43 15.85 -0.95 -19.84
CA PRO A 43 15.79 -1.42 -21.22
C PRO A 43 17.14 -1.99 -21.67
N ARG A 44 17.11 -3.25 -22.12
CA ARG A 44 18.26 -3.95 -22.70
C ARG A 44 18.58 -3.38 -24.09
N SER A 45 19.70 -2.66 -24.22
CA SER A 45 20.22 -2.22 -25.51
C SER A 45 20.61 -3.43 -26.38
N LYS A 46 20.06 -3.53 -27.60
CA LYS A 46 20.55 -4.44 -28.64
C LYS A 46 21.77 -3.80 -29.31
N SER A 47 22.95 -4.38 -29.12
CA SER A 47 24.13 -4.07 -29.91
C SER A 47 24.07 -4.83 -31.24
N THR A 48 23.94 -4.11 -32.35
CA THR A 48 24.26 -4.63 -33.69
C THR A 48 25.39 -3.77 -34.24
N GLY A 49 26.62 -4.25 -34.07
CA GLY A 49 27.82 -3.68 -34.68
C GLY A 49 28.34 -4.65 -35.72
N LEU A 50 28.26 -4.27 -36.99
CA LEU A 50 29.08 -4.79 -38.08
C LEU A 50 29.30 -3.62 -39.04
N ALA A 51 30.57 -3.28 -39.19
CA ALA A 51 31.07 -2.12 -39.89
C ALA A 51 31.08 -2.34 -41.40
N GLU A 52 30.50 -1.40 -42.14
CA GLU A 52 30.76 -1.23 -43.57
C GLU A 52 31.33 0.16 -43.81
N TYR A 53 32.47 0.16 -44.50
CA TYR A 53 33.22 1.32 -44.98
C TYR A 53 32.37 2.09 -45.99
N GLU A 54 32.09 3.38 -45.74
CA GLU A 54 31.61 4.30 -46.77
C GLU A 54 32.51 5.55 -46.83
N SER A 55 32.91 5.86 -48.06
CA SER A 55 33.96 6.80 -48.46
C SER A 55 33.67 8.29 -48.19
N ASP A 56 34.73 9.06 -47.97
CA ASP A 56 34.80 10.46 -47.50
C ASP A 56 34.27 11.58 -48.45
N GLU A 57 33.54 11.28 -49.54
CA GLU A 57 33.18 12.34 -50.51
C GLU A 57 31.87 13.10 -50.24
N ASN A 58 31.15 12.80 -49.15
CA ASN A 58 29.84 13.42 -48.88
C ASN A 58 29.79 14.41 -47.71
N GLN A 59 30.93 14.72 -47.08
CA GLN A 59 30.98 15.65 -45.93
C GLN A 59 30.73 17.12 -46.30
N GLN A 60 30.87 17.51 -47.57
CA GLN A 60 30.62 18.88 -48.01
C GLN A 60 29.17 19.18 -48.44
N LYS A 61 28.27 18.18 -48.47
CA LYS A 61 26.86 18.39 -48.84
C LYS A 61 25.90 18.44 -47.64
N MET A 62 26.40 18.19 -46.43
CA MET A 62 25.60 18.24 -45.18
C MET A 62 25.54 19.62 -44.52
N ALA A 63 26.32 20.60 -45.00
CA ALA A 63 26.30 21.96 -44.45
C ALA A 63 25.21 22.87 -45.05
N SER A 64 24.50 22.42 -46.10
CA SER A 64 23.58 23.27 -46.89
C SER A 64 22.08 22.96 -46.71
N LEU A 65 21.69 22.14 -45.73
CA LEU A 65 20.28 21.87 -45.40
C LEU A 65 19.83 22.55 -44.08
N ASP A 66 20.52 23.60 -43.64
CA ASP A 66 20.25 24.26 -42.35
C ASP A 66 19.06 25.26 -42.37
N SER A 67 18.37 25.43 -43.50
CA SER A 67 17.22 26.35 -43.58
C SER A 67 15.89 25.73 -43.14
N GLY A 68 15.76 24.40 -43.09
CA GLY A 68 14.60 23.70 -42.49
C GLY A 68 14.81 23.32 -41.00
N SER A 69 15.96 23.69 -40.44
CA SER A 69 16.50 23.16 -39.18
C SER A 69 16.18 24.03 -37.95
N HIS A 70 15.94 25.34 -38.15
CA HIS A 70 15.75 26.28 -37.05
C HIS A 70 14.40 26.10 -36.33
N ASP A 71 13.30 25.93 -37.08
CA ASP A 71 11.97 25.75 -36.49
C ASP A 71 11.81 24.39 -35.84
N ASP A 72 12.33 23.32 -36.45
CA ASP A 72 12.40 21.99 -35.83
C ASP A 72 13.24 21.97 -34.55
N ARG A 73 14.37 22.70 -34.54
CA ARG A 73 15.19 22.87 -33.33
C ARG A 73 14.42 23.65 -32.27
N ARG A 74 13.66 24.67 -32.66
CA ARG A 74 12.81 25.45 -31.76
C ARG A 74 11.68 24.61 -31.17
N ILE A 75 11.02 23.79 -31.99
CA ILE A 75 9.94 22.89 -31.57
C ILE A 75 10.48 21.83 -30.59
N ARG A 76 11.59 21.16 -30.93
CA ARG A 76 12.24 20.21 -30.01
C ARG A 76 12.59 20.84 -28.67
N ARG A 77 13.09 22.08 -28.69
CA ARG A 77 13.38 22.83 -27.46
C ARG A 77 12.12 23.18 -26.67
N GLN A 78 11.03 23.55 -27.35
CA GLN A 78 9.74 23.81 -26.70
C GLN A 78 9.18 22.56 -26.03
N ILE A 79 9.21 21.40 -26.69
CA ILE A 79 8.78 20.12 -26.12
C ILE A 79 9.58 19.79 -24.86
N ALA A 80 10.92 19.92 -24.91
CA ALA A 80 11.77 19.70 -23.75
C ALA A 80 11.44 20.64 -22.57
N ASN A 81 11.19 21.92 -22.85
CA ASN A 81 10.78 22.89 -21.83
C ASN A 81 9.40 22.57 -21.23
N CYS A 82 8.45 22.15 -22.05
CA CYS A 82 7.13 21.72 -21.59
C CYS A 82 7.25 20.48 -20.68
N ASN A 83 8.10 19.52 -21.05
CA ASN A 83 8.36 18.34 -20.23
C ASN A 83 8.98 18.70 -18.88
N GLU A 84 9.96 19.62 -18.83
CA GLU A 84 10.55 20.05 -17.56
C GLU A 84 9.55 20.82 -16.70
N ARG A 85 8.70 21.65 -17.30
CA ARG A 85 7.62 22.33 -16.58
C ARG A 85 6.68 21.33 -15.93
N ARG A 86 6.27 20.28 -16.67
CA ARG A 86 5.42 19.21 -16.16
C ARG A 86 6.10 18.46 -15.02
N ARG A 87 7.38 18.11 -15.16
CA ARG A 87 8.18 17.49 -14.10
C ARG A 87 8.24 18.37 -12.85
N MET A 88 8.47 19.67 -13.01
CA MET A 88 8.53 20.60 -11.88
C MET A 88 7.17 20.74 -11.19
N GLN A 89 6.08 20.76 -11.96
CA GLN A 89 4.71 20.79 -11.43
C GLN A 89 4.39 19.53 -10.61
N SER A 90 4.71 18.34 -11.12
CA SER A 90 4.46 17.09 -10.39
C SER A 90 5.28 17.00 -9.11
N ILE A 91 6.55 17.42 -9.13
CA ILE A 91 7.38 17.51 -7.93
C ILE A 91 6.75 18.46 -6.90
N ASN A 92 6.30 19.64 -7.32
CA ASN A 92 5.68 20.61 -6.42
C ASN A 92 4.35 20.09 -5.84
N ALA A 93 3.54 19.38 -6.63
CA ALA A 93 2.34 18.71 -6.13
C ALA A 93 2.68 17.66 -5.06
N GLY A 94 3.72 16.84 -5.28
CA GLY A 94 4.21 15.89 -4.29
C GLY A 94 4.61 16.54 -2.96
N PHE A 95 5.30 17.69 -3.00
CA PHE A 95 5.61 18.47 -1.79
C PHE A 95 4.36 18.99 -1.06
N GLN A 96 3.32 19.38 -1.79
CA GLN A 96 2.06 19.81 -1.18
C GLN A 96 1.34 18.66 -0.49
N SER A 97 1.24 17.49 -1.14
CA SER A 97 0.66 16.29 -0.53
C SER A 97 1.45 15.85 0.71
N LEU A 98 2.79 15.88 0.65
CA LEU A 98 3.63 15.54 1.80
C LEU A 98 3.39 16.48 2.98
N ARG A 99 3.27 17.79 2.72
CA ARG A 99 2.96 18.79 3.75
C ARG A 99 1.61 18.54 4.43
N GLN A 100 0.60 18.07 3.71
CA GLN A 100 -0.72 17.78 4.28
C GLN A 100 -0.71 16.60 5.26
N LEU A 101 0.26 15.69 5.16
CA LEU A 101 0.42 14.55 6.07
C LEU A 101 1.16 14.90 7.36
N LEU A 102 1.80 16.07 7.40
CA LEU A 102 2.56 16.52 8.57
C LEU A 102 1.63 17.17 9.59
N PRO A 103 1.84 16.94 10.90
CA PRO A 103 1.16 17.67 11.94
C PRO A 103 1.60 19.14 11.89
N SER A 104 0.80 20.00 11.27
CA SER A 104 1.06 21.42 11.05
C SER A 104 -0.25 22.20 11.00
N LYS A 105 -0.23 23.49 11.30
CA LYS A 105 -1.45 24.32 11.25
C LYS A 105 -1.82 24.62 9.81
N ASP A 106 -3.11 24.54 9.50
CA ASP A 106 -3.64 24.92 8.19
C ASP A 106 -3.20 26.33 7.82
N GLY A 107 -2.52 26.47 6.68
CA GLY A 107 -2.04 27.76 6.17
C GLY A 107 -0.56 28.08 6.43
N ASP A 108 0.18 27.30 7.23
CA ASP A 108 1.59 27.60 7.53
C ASP A 108 2.53 27.33 6.36
N LYS A 109 3.09 28.38 5.75
CA LYS A 109 4.02 28.24 4.61
C LYS A 109 5.30 27.54 5.07
N MET A 110 5.56 26.36 4.52
CA MET A 110 6.82 25.63 4.72
C MET A 110 7.67 25.64 3.46
N SER A 111 8.98 25.79 3.63
CA SER A 111 9.94 25.59 2.54
C SER A 111 10.08 24.10 2.20
N LYS A 112 10.57 23.76 0.99
CA LYS A 112 10.83 22.36 0.62
C LYS A 112 11.78 21.67 1.61
N ALA A 113 12.83 22.36 2.06
CA ALA A 113 13.77 21.83 3.05
C ALA A 113 13.09 21.59 4.40
N SER A 114 12.24 22.52 4.84
CA SER A 114 11.47 22.38 6.09
C SER A 114 10.49 21.21 6.03
N ILE A 115 9.83 21.00 4.88
CA ILE A 115 8.95 19.84 4.68
C ILE A 115 9.76 18.55 4.84
N LEU A 116 10.90 18.42 4.15
CA LEU A 116 11.74 17.22 4.24
C LEU A 116 12.25 16.97 5.67
N ALA A 117 12.72 18.01 6.36
CA ALA A 117 13.18 17.88 7.74
C ALA A 117 12.06 17.45 8.68
N ALA A 118 10.91 18.13 8.64
CA ALA A 118 9.75 17.79 9.46
C ALA A 118 9.21 16.38 9.15
N THR A 119 9.25 15.93 7.90
CA THR A 119 8.92 14.55 7.52
C THR A 119 9.88 13.56 8.16
N ALA A 120 11.19 13.81 8.11
CA ALA A 120 12.17 12.92 8.73
C ALA A 120 11.94 12.81 10.25
N ASP A 121 11.75 13.94 10.93
CA ASP A 121 11.47 13.98 12.37
C ASP A 121 10.16 13.26 12.71
N PHE A 122 9.11 13.48 11.90
CA PHE A 122 7.82 12.84 12.11
C PHE A 122 7.91 11.31 11.95
N ILE A 123 8.62 10.82 10.93
CA ILE A 123 8.87 9.39 10.75
C ILE A 123 9.62 8.82 11.96
N GLN A 124 10.65 9.50 12.46
CA GLN A 124 11.38 9.04 13.65
C GLN A 124 10.48 8.95 14.89
N ASN A 125 9.63 9.96 15.10
CA ASN A 125 8.68 9.95 16.21
C ASN A 125 7.68 8.80 16.10
N LEU A 126 7.14 8.54 14.90
CA LEU A 126 6.23 7.40 14.67
C LEU A 126 6.93 6.04 14.93
N LEU A 127 8.21 5.91 14.58
CA LEU A 127 8.98 4.69 14.85
C LEU A 127 9.18 4.48 16.36
N LEU A 128 9.53 5.54 17.09
CA LEU A 128 9.67 5.49 18.55
C LEU A 128 8.33 5.17 19.23
N GLU A 129 7.24 5.76 18.78
CA GLU A 129 5.90 5.50 19.31
C GLU A 129 5.47 4.05 19.04
N ARG A 130 5.72 3.54 17.83
CA ARG A 130 5.49 2.12 17.49
C ARG A 130 6.24 1.20 18.45
N ASP A 131 7.52 1.44 18.68
CA ASP A 131 8.34 0.57 19.53
C ASP A 131 7.86 0.60 20.98
N LYS A 132 7.49 1.77 21.49
CA LYS A 132 6.87 1.92 22.82
C LYS A 132 5.55 1.15 22.93
N LEU A 133 4.68 1.25 21.93
CA LEU A 133 3.39 0.53 21.92
C LEU A 133 3.57 -0.98 21.83
N LEU A 134 4.61 -1.46 21.13
CA LEU A 134 4.94 -2.88 21.08
C LEU A 134 5.40 -3.39 22.45
N GLU A 135 6.21 -2.62 23.17
CA GLU A 135 6.63 -2.94 24.53
C GLU A 135 5.43 -2.98 25.50
N GLU A 136 4.57 -1.95 25.48
CA GLU A 136 3.37 -1.88 26.31
C GLU A 136 2.39 -3.05 26.03
N ASN A 137 2.23 -3.43 24.76
CA ASN A 137 1.43 -4.58 24.38
C ASN A 137 2.04 -5.90 24.84
N ALA A 138 3.37 -6.05 24.77
CA ALA A 138 4.06 -7.24 25.25
C ALA A 138 3.95 -7.39 26.77
N GLU A 139 4.10 -6.28 27.51
CA GLU A 139 3.88 -6.22 28.95
C GLU A 139 2.44 -6.55 29.32
N SER A 140 1.47 -5.96 28.62
CA SER A 140 0.04 -6.25 28.81
C SER A 140 -0.27 -7.71 28.53
N ALA A 141 0.29 -8.30 27.47
CA ALA A 141 0.15 -9.73 27.18
C ALA A 141 0.83 -10.61 28.24
N ALA A 142 1.98 -10.21 28.78
CA ALA A 142 2.63 -10.90 29.89
C ALA A 142 1.81 -10.81 31.19
N LYS A 143 1.20 -9.66 31.48
CA LYS A 143 0.30 -9.46 32.62
C LYS A 143 -0.96 -10.31 32.48
N ARG A 144 -1.57 -10.37 31.28
CA ARG A 144 -2.70 -11.28 31.01
C ARG A 144 -2.31 -12.74 31.22
N ARG A 145 -1.12 -13.15 30.78
CA ARG A 145 -0.58 -14.50 31.05
C ARG A 145 -0.42 -14.75 32.56
N LYS A 146 0.14 -13.80 33.32
CA LYS A 146 0.29 -13.93 34.78
C LYS A 146 -1.05 -13.96 35.53
N MET A 147 -2.04 -13.19 35.09
CA MET A 147 -3.41 -13.24 35.63
C MET A 147 -4.05 -14.61 35.35
N ASN A 148 -3.89 -15.16 34.15
CA ASN A 148 -4.36 -16.52 33.83
C ASN A 148 -3.67 -17.61 34.69
N PHE A 149 -2.44 -17.40 35.16
CA PHE A 149 -1.76 -18.32 36.09
C PHE A 149 -2.13 -18.06 37.57
N GLY A 150 -2.58 -16.84 37.91
CA GLY A 150 -2.96 -16.43 39.27
C GLY A 150 -4.43 -16.67 39.63
N GLU A 151 -5.29 -16.92 38.64
CA GLU A 151 -6.68 -17.32 38.83
C GLU A 151 -6.85 -18.84 39.05
N GLN A 152 -6.08 -19.43 39.97
CA GLN A 152 -6.45 -20.73 40.56
C GLN A 152 -7.58 -20.59 41.62
N ASN A 153 -8.48 -19.64 41.40
CA ASN A 153 -9.84 -19.58 41.95
C ASN A 153 -10.85 -19.19 40.85
N GLY A 154 -10.43 -19.24 39.57
CA GLY A 154 -11.27 -19.04 38.40
C GLY A 154 -11.95 -20.34 38.00
N ALA A 155 -13.09 -20.22 37.32
CA ALA A 155 -13.93 -21.33 36.90
C ALA A 155 -13.11 -22.50 36.31
N PRO A 156 -13.48 -23.76 36.62
CA PRO A 156 -12.73 -24.93 36.18
C PRO A 156 -12.53 -24.91 34.67
N THR A 157 -11.31 -25.22 34.24
CA THR A 157 -10.94 -25.27 32.83
C THR A 157 -11.78 -26.32 32.09
N LEU A 158 -11.88 -26.21 30.77
CA LEU A 158 -12.63 -27.17 29.97
C LEU A 158 -12.09 -28.61 30.14
N ASP A 159 -10.77 -28.77 30.28
CA ASP A 159 -10.13 -30.07 30.50
C ASP A 159 -10.48 -30.67 31.88
N GLU A 160 -10.53 -29.83 32.92
CA GLU A 160 -10.99 -30.23 34.26
C GLU A 160 -12.48 -30.59 34.24
N CYS A 161 -13.31 -29.79 33.58
CA CYS A 161 -14.74 -30.11 33.38
C CYS A 161 -14.93 -31.46 32.69
N ILE A 162 -14.15 -31.74 31.63
CA ILE A 162 -14.21 -33.02 30.90
C ILE A 162 -13.83 -34.19 31.81
N LYS A 163 -12.75 -34.05 32.60
CA LYS A 163 -12.34 -35.08 33.58
C LYS A 163 -13.42 -35.33 34.63
N THR A 164 -13.97 -34.28 35.22
CA THR A 164 -15.05 -34.39 36.21
C THR A 164 -16.29 -35.05 35.63
N ILE A 165 -16.67 -34.72 34.39
CA ILE A 165 -17.80 -35.36 33.71
C ILE A 165 -17.56 -36.86 33.55
N GLU A 166 -16.35 -37.27 33.18
CA GLU A 166 -16.03 -38.69 32.99
C GLU A 166 -16.01 -39.45 34.32
N GLU A 167 -15.45 -38.87 35.38
CA GLU A 167 -15.50 -39.45 36.73
C GLU A 167 -16.95 -39.62 37.22
N LEU A 168 -17.80 -38.61 37.03
CA LEU A 168 -19.22 -38.69 37.40
C LEU A 168 -19.96 -39.76 36.61
N ARG A 169 -19.63 -39.95 35.33
CA ARG A 169 -20.21 -41.03 34.50
C ARG A 169 -19.84 -42.41 35.05
N ILE A 170 -18.58 -42.61 35.42
CA ILE A 170 -18.11 -43.88 36.01
C ILE A 170 -18.81 -44.14 37.35
N LEU A 171 -18.90 -43.13 38.21
CA LEU A 171 -19.57 -43.25 39.51
C LEU A 171 -21.06 -43.60 39.36
N LEU A 172 -21.75 -42.95 38.42
CA LEU A 172 -23.15 -43.24 38.14
C LEU A 172 -23.35 -44.66 37.62
N GLN A 173 -22.48 -45.13 36.72
CA GLN A 173 -22.51 -46.52 36.25
C GLN A 173 -22.30 -47.52 37.39
N ASN A 174 -21.40 -47.20 38.34
CA ASN A 174 -21.17 -48.06 39.50
C ASN A 174 -22.38 -48.09 40.44
N GLU A 175 -23.01 -46.94 40.72
CA GLU A 175 -24.21 -46.86 41.56
C GLU A 175 -25.36 -47.67 40.97
N THR A 176 -25.63 -47.51 39.67
CA THR A 176 -26.71 -48.24 38.99
C THR A 176 -26.47 -49.75 38.99
N TYR A 177 -25.22 -50.18 38.78
CA TYR A 177 -24.83 -51.59 38.89
C TYR A 177 -25.08 -52.15 40.29
N LEU A 178 -24.64 -51.43 41.33
CA LEU A 178 -24.85 -51.86 42.72
C LEU A 178 -26.33 -51.92 43.08
N ARG A 179 -27.13 -50.95 42.62
CA ARG A 179 -28.59 -50.94 42.82
C ARG A 179 -29.24 -52.18 42.25
N MET A 180 -28.95 -52.51 40.99
CA MET A 180 -29.45 -53.74 40.35
C MET A 180 -29.02 -55.00 41.10
N LYS A 181 -27.76 -55.05 41.54
CA LYS A 181 -27.23 -56.18 42.31
C LYS A 181 -28.01 -56.38 43.61
N TYR A 182 -28.20 -55.32 44.41
CA TYR A 182 -28.92 -55.41 45.68
C TYR A 182 -30.42 -55.66 45.50
N GLU A 183 -31.05 -55.11 44.46
CA GLU A 183 -32.44 -55.44 44.12
C GLU A 183 -32.63 -56.92 43.83
N LYS A 184 -31.70 -57.52 43.08
CA LYS A 184 -31.70 -58.96 42.79
C LYS A 184 -31.53 -59.80 44.06
N GLU A 185 -30.56 -59.45 44.92
CA GLU A 185 -30.34 -60.15 46.19
C GLU A 185 -31.57 -60.04 47.13
N LEU A 186 -32.22 -58.87 47.17
CA LEU A 186 -33.44 -58.66 47.93
C LEU A 186 -34.59 -59.51 47.40
N PHE A 187 -34.75 -59.58 46.07
CA PHE A 187 -35.76 -60.41 45.42
C PHE A 187 -35.56 -61.90 45.75
N GLU A 188 -34.33 -62.39 45.63
CA GLU A 188 -33.99 -63.79 45.97
C GLU A 188 -34.22 -64.10 47.46
N SER A 189 -33.92 -63.16 48.36
CA SER A 189 -34.18 -63.32 49.79
C SER A 189 -35.69 -63.38 50.09
N LYS A 190 -36.48 -62.52 49.46
CA LYS A 190 -37.96 -62.53 49.59
C LYS A 190 -38.56 -63.83 49.07
N GLU A 191 -38.11 -64.31 47.91
CA GLU A 191 -38.51 -65.61 47.34
C GLU A 191 -38.20 -66.79 48.27
N LYS A 192 -37.02 -66.78 48.91
CA LYS A 192 -36.62 -67.81 49.88
C LYS A 192 -37.53 -67.79 51.11
N HIS A 193 -37.83 -66.61 51.66
CA HIS A 193 -38.71 -66.49 52.82
C HIS A 193 -40.15 -66.92 52.52
N GLN A 194 -40.67 -66.62 51.32
CA GLN A 194 -42.01 -67.02 50.88
C GLN A 194 -42.17 -68.54 50.70
N LYS A 195 -41.07 -69.28 50.48
CA LYS A 195 -41.07 -70.75 50.34
C LYS A 195 -40.96 -71.52 51.66
N ILE A 196 -40.74 -70.83 52.78
CA ILE A 196 -40.52 -71.44 54.12
C ILE A 196 -41.79 -71.33 55.00
N ILE A 197 -42.80 -70.57 54.58
CA ILE A 197 -44.14 -70.50 55.19
C ILE A 197 -45.09 -71.36 54.39
#